data_AF-A0A2Z7BV34-F1
#
_entry.id   AF-A0A2Z7BV34-F1
#
_cell.length_a   1.000
_cell.length_b   1.000
_cell.length_c   1.000
_cell.angle_alpha   90.00
_cell.angle_beta   90.00
_cell.angle_gamma   90.00
#
_symmetry.space_group_name_H-M   'P 1'
#
loop_
_entity.id
_entity.type
_entity.pdbx_description
1 polymer ?
#
loop_
_entity_poly.entity_id
_entity_poly.type
_entity_poly.pdbx_seq_one_letter_code
_entity_poly.pdbx_strand_id
1 'polypeptide(L)'
;MAEESTKSWADSDSESSSSSSSSSDSEQEEVHCLMADQTSDDEVFDFSNVEFTREDLVHALNDMVHEYKTLSHTFEEIKAENPSLKNSSAESSSDELEDTDSLKTELSRLKIENDLLINEARELKAEDDKLTKEMSSWNQSTHSLHKLNESLKQAYDKSGIGFSSGESS
;
A
#
# COMPACT_ATOMS: atom_id res chain seq x y z
N MET A 1 15.60 -11.50 -15.27
CA MET A 1 16.97 -11.72 -14.77
C MET A 1 17.45 -10.36 -14.31
N ALA A 2 17.45 -10.13 -13.00
CA ALA A 2 17.83 -8.86 -12.38
C ALA A 2 18.81 -9.20 -11.26
N GLU A 3 19.95 -8.52 -11.29
CA GLU A 3 21.15 -8.79 -10.51
C GLU A 3 20.99 -8.25 -9.08
N GLU A 4 21.39 -9.06 -8.10
CA GLU A 4 21.40 -8.71 -6.68
C GLU A 4 22.81 -8.27 -6.30
N SER A 5 22.97 -7.04 -5.79
CA SER A 5 24.27 -6.47 -5.41
C SER A 5 24.37 -6.35 -3.89
N THR A 6 25.08 -7.28 -3.25
CA THR A 6 25.39 -7.25 -1.81
C THR A 6 26.62 -6.37 -1.55
N LYS A 7 26.40 -5.20 -0.94
CA LYS A 7 27.46 -4.27 -0.52
C LYS A 7 27.80 -4.50 0.96
N SER A 8 29.02 -4.94 1.20
CA SER A 8 29.65 -5.18 2.49
C SER A 8 29.89 -3.88 3.29
N TRP A 9 29.69 -3.92 4.61
CA TRP A 9 30.23 -2.95 5.55
C TRP A 9 31.29 -3.65 6.39
N ALA A 10 32.51 -3.11 6.34
CA ALA A 10 33.59 -3.40 7.25
C ALA A 10 33.75 -2.17 8.13
N ASP A 11 33.81 -2.37 9.45
CA ASP A 11 34.56 -1.52 10.38
C ASP A 11 34.96 -2.42 11.56
N SER A 12 36.26 -2.70 11.67
CA SER A 12 36.85 -3.40 12.80
C SER A 12 37.39 -2.37 13.77
N ASP A 13 36.93 -2.48 15.01
CA ASP A 13 37.28 -1.61 16.13
C ASP A 13 38.80 -1.60 16.39
N SER A 14 39.32 -0.38 16.52
CA SER A 14 40.72 -0.10 16.85
C SER A 14 40.93 -0.16 18.36
N GLU A 15 41.42 -1.29 18.86
CA GLU A 15 41.88 -1.41 20.25
C GLU A 15 43.26 -0.75 20.39
N SER A 16 43.30 0.54 20.76
CA SER A 16 44.52 1.19 21.24
C SER A 16 44.52 1.27 22.75
N SER A 17 45.39 0.50 23.40
CA SER A 17 45.84 0.77 24.76
C SER A 17 47.34 0.54 24.84
N SER A 18 48.06 1.65 24.84
CA SER A 18 49.50 1.71 25.03
C SER A 18 49.87 1.39 26.47
N SER A 19 50.85 0.52 26.62
CA SER A 19 51.57 0.21 27.84
C SER A 19 52.55 1.33 28.21
N SER A 20 52.73 1.59 29.52
CA SER A 20 54.01 2.00 30.14
C SER A 20 53.90 2.06 31.67
N SER A 21 54.70 1.24 32.35
CA SER A 21 54.92 1.27 33.80
C SER A 21 56.11 2.18 34.15
N SER A 22 56.07 2.91 35.25
CA SER A 22 57.27 3.14 36.11
C SER A 22 56.96 3.83 37.43
N SER A 23 57.47 3.22 38.50
CA SER A 23 57.61 3.73 39.86
C SER A 23 58.76 4.73 39.95
N SER A 24 58.64 5.75 40.81
CA SER A 24 59.78 6.30 41.54
C SER A 24 59.32 7.01 42.81
N ASP A 25 59.66 6.39 43.94
CA ASP A 25 59.77 6.95 45.27
C ASP A 25 61.04 7.84 45.29
N SER A 26 60.91 9.11 45.66
CA SER A 26 62.06 9.98 45.95
C SER A 26 61.64 11.13 46.87
N GLU A 27 62.30 11.14 48.02
CA GLU A 27 62.19 12.09 49.11
C GLU A 27 62.96 13.38 48.80
N GLN A 28 62.52 14.49 49.41
CA GLN A 28 63.26 15.74 49.68
C GLN A 28 63.80 16.53 48.48
N GLU A 29 63.07 17.58 48.08
CA GLU A 29 63.72 18.77 47.53
C GLU A 29 63.02 20.04 48.04
N GLU A 30 63.72 20.72 48.94
CA GLU A 30 63.43 22.04 49.49
C GLU A 30 63.61 23.09 48.37
N VAL A 31 62.53 23.38 47.64
CA VAL A 31 62.50 24.52 46.72
C VAL A 31 61.86 25.71 47.42
N HIS A 32 62.74 26.56 47.96
CA HIS A 32 62.44 27.85 48.55
C HIS A 32 61.37 28.64 47.77
N CYS A 33 60.29 29.01 48.45
CA CYS A 33 59.31 29.98 47.96
C CYS A 33 59.98 31.36 47.84
N LEU A 34 60.40 31.71 46.63
CA LEU A 34 60.73 33.08 46.27
C LEU A 34 59.42 33.85 46.03
N MET A 35 58.90 34.46 47.10
CA MET A 35 57.90 35.52 46.99
C MET A 35 58.59 36.73 46.35
N ALA A 36 58.55 36.79 45.02
CA ALA A 36 58.91 37.98 44.27
C ALA A 36 57.71 38.94 44.34
N ASP A 37 57.86 40.01 45.11
CA ASP A 37 56.96 41.17 45.09
C ASP A 37 57.06 41.83 43.70
N GLN A 38 56.24 41.37 42.76
CA GLN A 38 56.00 42.08 41.49
C GLN A 38 54.92 43.11 41.76
N THR A 39 55.37 44.32 42.09
CA THR A 39 54.55 45.53 42.10
C THR A 39 54.12 45.84 40.66
N SER A 40 52.85 46.23 40.52
CA SER A 40 52.29 46.98 39.39
C SER A 40 52.31 46.29 38.02
N ASP A 41 51.36 45.39 37.80
CA ASP A 41 50.37 45.61 36.74
C ASP A 41 49.13 44.79 37.08
N ASP A 42 48.38 45.27 38.07
CA ASP A 42 46.98 44.89 38.23
C ASP A 42 46.27 45.58 37.07
N GLU A 43 46.38 45.00 35.86
CA GLU A 43 45.33 45.12 34.86
C GLU A 43 44.11 44.48 35.50
N VAL A 44 43.49 45.24 36.41
CA VAL A 44 42.14 45.05 36.87
C VAL A 44 41.38 44.91 35.57
N PHE A 45 40.95 43.68 35.27
CA PHE A 45 39.92 43.48 34.27
C PHE A 45 38.82 44.43 34.71
N ASP A 46 38.69 45.55 33.98
CA ASP A 46 37.55 46.42 34.08
C ASP A 46 36.41 45.60 33.50
N PHE A 47 35.89 44.72 34.37
CA PHE A 47 34.54 44.25 34.27
C PHE A 47 33.72 45.53 34.42
N SER A 48 33.56 46.23 33.30
CA SER A 48 32.41 47.06 33.05
C SER A 48 31.23 46.12 33.23
N ASN A 49 30.83 45.98 34.50
CA ASN A 49 29.88 44.99 34.96
C ASN A 49 28.59 45.26 34.19
N VAL A 50 28.29 44.42 33.21
CA VAL A 50 26.89 44.08 33.01
C VAL A 50 26.44 43.58 34.36
N GLU A 51 25.59 44.39 34.99
CA GLU A 51 25.05 44.24 36.34
C GLU A 51 24.42 42.86 36.49
N PHE A 52 25.24 41.87 36.84
CA PHE A 52 24.81 40.50 37.04
C PHE A 52 25.02 40.19 38.50
N THR A 53 23.92 40.22 39.24
CA THR A 53 23.93 39.91 40.65
C THR A 53 24.13 38.41 40.84
N ARG A 54 24.62 38.00 42.01
CA ARG A 54 24.71 36.59 42.39
C ARG A 54 23.34 35.91 42.31
N GLU A 55 22.30 36.68 42.61
CA GLU A 55 20.90 36.29 42.57
C GLU A 55 20.45 35.99 41.13
N ASP A 56 20.88 36.79 40.14
CA ASP A 56 20.60 36.54 38.71
C ASP A 56 21.23 35.22 38.23
N LEU A 57 22.44 34.90 38.70
CA LEU A 57 23.09 33.61 38.40
C LEU A 57 22.32 32.43 38.96
N VAL A 58 21.90 32.53 40.21
CA VAL A 58 21.13 31.47 40.88
C VAL A 58 19.80 31.27 40.20
N HIS A 59 19.14 32.36 39.76
CA HIS A 59 17.89 32.28 39.03
C HIS A 59 18.06 31.59 37.67
N ALA A 60 19.03 32.02 36.87
CA ALA A 60 19.33 31.41 35.57
C ALA A 60 19.68 29.92 35.70
N LEU A 61 20.43 29.53 36.75
CA LEU A 61 20.77 28.14 37.00
C LEU A 61 19.51 27.32 37.35
N ASN A 62 18.63 27.87 38.19
CA ASN A 62 17.39 27.20 38.58
C ASN A 62 16.43 27.04 37.40
N ASP A 63 16.35 28.04 36.52
CA ASP A 63 15.54 27.98 35.31
C ASP A 63 16.07 26.90 34.35
N MET A 64 17.38 26.83 34.12
CA MET A 64 17.99 25.76 33.31
C MET A 64 17.72 24.35 33.87
N VAL A 65 17.78 24.19 35.20
CA VAL A 65 17.47 22.91 35.86
C VAL A 65 15.99 22.54 35.63
N HIS A 66 15.10 23.51 35.71
CA HIS A 66 13.68 23.29 35.46
C HIS A 66 13.41 22.91 33.99
N GLU A 67 13.99 23.65 33.05
CA GLU A 67 13.87 23.35 31.62
C GLU A 67 14.42 21.97 31.27
N TYR A 68 15.59 21.61 31.81
CA TYR A 68 16.15 20.27 31.63
C TYR A 68 15.21 19.18 32.16
N LYS A 69 14.58 19.41 33.31
CA LYS A 69 13.63 18.46 33.91
C LYS A 69 12.39 18.30 33.05
N THR A 70 11.86 19.39 32.52
CA THR A 70 10.74 19.37 31.57
C THR A 70 11.12 18.63 30.29
N LEU A 71 12.29 18.94 29.71
CA LEU A 71 12.79 18.29 28.50
C LEU A 71 12.98 16.78 28.72
N SER A 72 13.58 16.39 29.85
CA SER A 72 13.77 14.98 30.22
C SER A 72 12.44 14.24 30.37
N HIS A 73 11.40 14.89 30.90
CA HIS A 73 10.07 14.29 30.97
C HIS A 73 9.47 14.09 29.58
N THR A 74 9.50 15.13 28.73
CA THR A 74 8.98 15.02 27.36
C THR A 74 9.71 13.97 26.53
N PHE A 75 11.00 13.77 26.75
CA PHE A 75 11.77 12.74 26.07
C PHE A 75 11.31 11.32 26.46
N GLU A 76 11.10 11.05 27.75
CA GLU A 76 10.60 9.74 28.19
C GLU A 76 9.14 9.50 27.75
N GLU A 77 8.31 10.54 27.69
CA GLU A 77 6.95 10.47 27.13
C GLU A 77 6.97 10.10 25.64
N ILE A 78 7.78 10.80 24.82
CA ILE A 78 7.94 10.50 23.39
C ILE A 78 8.51 9.09 23.17
N LYS A 79 9.43 8.65 24.02
CA LYS A 79 10.01 7.31 23.97
C LYS A 79 9.00 6.21 24.33
N ALA A 80 8.11 6.49 25.29
CA ALA A 80 7.00 5.60 25.64
C ALA A 80 5.91 5.58 24.55
N GLU A 81 5.70 6.68 23.84
CA GLU A 81 4.70 6.79 22.77
C GLU A 81 5.19 6.22 21.43
N ASN A 82 6.49 6.29 21.12
CA ASN A 82 7.09 5.69 19.91
C ASN A 82 6.66 4.23 19.61
N PRO A 83 6.69 3.28 20.56
CA PRO A 83 6.19 1.93 20.30
C PRO A 83 4.68 1.88 20.05
N SER A 84 3.91 2.82 20.62
CA SER A 84 2.45 2.95 20.39
C SER A 84 2.07 3.58 19.03
N LEU A 85 3.00 4.28 18.39
CA LEU A 85 2.84 4.71 17.00
C LEU A 85 3.27 3.62 16.02
N LYS A 86 4.27 2.82 16.40
CA LYS A 86 4.78 1.72 15.58
C LYS A 86 3.81 0.53 15.54
N ASN A 87 3.12 0.23 16.62
CA ASN A 87 2.11 -0.83 16.65
C ASN A 87 0.82 -0.43 15.90
N SER A 88 0.36 0.84 16.01
CA SER A 88 -0.78 1.35 15.27
C SER A 88 -0.53 1.40 13.76
N SER A 89 0.72 1.64 13.33
CA SER A 89 1.12 1.51 11.92
C SER A 89 1.18 0.06 11.42
N ALA A 90 1.47 -0.91 12.30
CA ALA A 90 1.55 -2.33 11.93
C ALA A 90 0.16 -3.00 11.92
N GLU A 91 -0.74 -2.63 12.83
CA GLU A 91 -2.15 -3.09 12.83
C GLU A 91 -2.90 -2.54 11.62
N SER A 92 -2.77 -1.24 11.31
CA SER A 92 -3.43 -0.63 10.14
C SER A 92 -2.98 -1.22 8.80
N SER A 93 -1.75 -1.76 8.72
CA SER A 93 -1.20 -2.37 7.50
C SER A 93 -1.61 -3.83 7.31
N SER A 94 -2.06 -4.52 8.37
CA SER A 94 -2.40 -5.94 8.31
C SER A 94 -3.80 -6.15 7.72
N ASP A 95 -4.75 -5.29 8.09
CA ASP A 95 -6.14 -5.40 7.63
C ASP A 95 -6.28 -5.07 6.12
N GLU A 96 -5.51 -4.10 5.59
CA GLU A 96 -5.49 -3.82 4.15
C GLU A 96 -4.92 -4.97 3.31
N LEU A 97 -3.97 -5.75 3.87
CA LEU A 97 -3.30 -6.82 3.13
C LEU A 97 -4.24 -8.02 2.90
N GLU A 98 -5.02 -8.40 3.91
CA GLU A 98 -6.02 -9.46 3.80
C GLU A 98 -7.16 -9.10 2.83
N ASP A 99 -7.58 -7.82 2.83
CA ASP A 99 -8.55 -7.30 1.87
C ASP A 99 -8.04 -7.37 0.42
N THR A 100 -6.75 -7.10 0.18
CA THR A 100 -6.18 -7.18 -1.17
C THR A 100 -6.15 -8.59 -1.73
N ASP A 101 -5.81 -9.59 -0.90
CA ASP A 101 -5.82 -10.99 -1.32
C ASP A 101 -7.26 -11.49 -1.55
N SER A 102 -8.21 -11.08 -0.70
CA SER A 102 -9.64 -11.33 -0.89
C SER A 102 -10.13 -10.79 -2.24
N LEU A 103 -9.88 -9.51 -2.53
CA LEU A 103 -10.25 -8.88 -3.81
C LEU A 103 -9.61 -9.57 -5.02
N LYS A 104 -8.36 -10.03 -4.90
CA LYS A 104 -7.66 -10.75 -5.97
C LYS A 104 -8.30 -12.11 -6.28
N THR A 105 -8.77 -12.82 -5.25
CA THR A 105 -9.49 -14.08 -5.45
C THR A 105 -10.87 -13.86 -6.09
N GLU A 106 -11.61 -12.84 -5.64
CA GLU A 106 -12.90 -12.44 -6.22
C GLU A 106 -12.76 -12.08 -7.70
N LEU A 107 -11.72 -11.30 -8.04
CA LEU A 107 -11.43 -10.90 -9.42
C LEU A 107 -11.13 -12.13 -10.30
N SER A 108 -10.35 -13.08 -9.78
CA SER A 108 -10.03 -14.33 -10.50
C SER A 108 -11.28 -15.18 -10.73
N ARG A 109 -12.20 -15.26 -9.74
CA ARG A 109 -13.49 -15.94 -9.86
C ARG A 109 -14.38 -15.29 -10.93
N LEU A 110 -14.53 -13.96 -10.86
CA LEU A 110 -15.33 -13.19 -11.83
C LEU A 110 -14.80 -13.32 -13.25
N LYS A 111 -13.48 -13.41 -13.43
CA LYS A 111 -12.87 -13.62 -14.75
C LYS A 111 -13.30 -14.96 -15.36
N ILE A 112 -13.28 -16.04 -14.58
CA ILE A 112 -13.71 -17.37 -15.02
C ILE A 112 -15.21 -17.36 -15.37
N GLU A 113 -16.02 -16.72 -14.53
CA GLU A 113 -17.47 -16.59 -14.76
C GLU A 113 -17.78 -15.79 -16.03
N ASN A 114 -17.03 -14.71 -16.29
CA ASN A 114 -17.17 -13.92 -17.51
C ASN A 114 -16.83 -14.74 -18.77
N ASP A 115 -15.73 -15.50 -18.74
CA ASP A 115 -15.33 -16.38 -19.85
C ASP A 115 -16.40 -17.46 -20.13
N LEU A 116 -17.02 -18.01 -19.09
CA LEU A 116 -18.13 -18.97 -19.20
C LEU A 116 -19.35 -18.33 -19.88
N LEU A 117 -19.77 -17.16 -19.42
CA LEU A 117 -20.92 -16.43 -19.98
C LEU A 117 -20.69 -16.04 -21.44
N ILE A 118 -19.47 -15.66 -21.81
CA ILE A 118 -19.11 -15.39 -23.21
C ILE A 118 -19.28 -16.65 -24.07
N ASN A 119 -18.91 -17.82 -23.56
CA ASN A 119 -19.08 -19.08 -24.29
C ASN A 119 -20.55 -19.47 -24.42
N GLU A 120 -21.34 -19.36 -23.35
CA GLU A 120 -22.79 -19.63 -23.39
C GLU A 120 -23.50 -18.68 -24.37
N ALA A 121 -23.15 -17.39 -24.37
CA ALA A 121 -23.69 -16.42 -25.32
C ALA A 121 -23.34 -16.76 -26.78
N ARG A 122 -22.15 -17.34 -27.03
CA ARG A 122 -21.75 -17.81 -28.37
C ARG A 122 -22.56 -19.03 -28.81
N GLU A 123 -22.82 -19.97 -27.90
CA GLU A 123 -23.62 -21.15 -28.16
C GLU A 123 -25.07 -20.77 -28.47
N LEU A 124 -25.69 -19.94 -27.63
CA LEU A 124 -27.03 -19.41 -27.86
C LEU A 124 -27.14 -18.68 -29.21
N LYS A 125 -26.12 -17.91 -29.59
CA LYS A 125 -26.10 -17.25 -30.90
C LYS A 125 -26.08 -18.26 -32.05
N ALA A 126 -25.31 -19.33 -31.93
CA ALA A 126 -25.27 -20.38 -32.95
C ALA A 126 -26.61 -21.13 -33.05
N GLU A 127 -27.29 -21.35 -31.93
CA GLU A 127 -28.64 -21.92 -31.90
C GLU A 127 -29.68 -21.01 -32.54
N ASP A 128 -29.61 -19.69 -32.29
CA ASP A 128 -30.50 -18.70 -32.90
C ASP A 128 -30.34 -18.64 -34.43
N ASP A 129 -29.09 -18.64 -34.91
CA ASP A 129 -28.78 -18.69 -36.34
C ASP A 129 -29.34 -19.96 -37.00
N LYS A 130 -29.21 -21.10 -36.30
CA LYS A 130 -29.76 -22.39 -36.76
C LYS A 130 -31.29 -22.35 -36.81
N LEU A 131 -31.94 -21.87 -35.77
CA LEU A 131 -33.40 -21.78 -35.69
C LEU A 131 -33.96 -20.83 -36.76
N THR A 132 -33.29 -19.70 -36.99
CA THR A 132 -33.63 -18.76 -38.05
C THR A 132 -33.61 -19.45 -39.42
N LYS A 133 -32.60 -20.28 -39.69
CA LYS A 133 -32.52 -21.06 -40.93
C LYS A 133 -33.64 -22.09 -41.04
N GLU A 134 -33.95 -22.80 -39.96
CA GLU A 134 -35.06 -23.77 -39.93
C GLU A 134 -36.41 -23.08 -40.17
N MET A 135 -36.64 -21.92 -39.53
CA MET A 135 -37.85 -21.13 -39.71
C MET A 135 -38.02 -20.65 -41.16
N SER A 136 -36.93 -20.20 -41.79
CA SER A 136 -36.95 -19.82 -43.21
C SER A 136 -37.30 -21.01 -44.12
N SER A 137 -36.79 -22.20 -43.82
CA SER A 137 -37.08 -23.43 -44.56
C SER A 137 -38.53 -23.87 -44.37
N TRP A 138 -39.05 -23.77 -43.15
CA TRP A 138 -40.45 -24.07 -42.85
C TRP A 138 -41.41 -23.09 -43.55
N ASN A 139 -41.10 -21.79 -43.56
CA ASN A 139 -41.89 -20.80 -44.30
C ASN A 139 -41.95 -21.12 -45.81
N GLN A 140 -40.82 -21.50 -46.42
CA GLN A 140 -40.78 -21.91 -47.83
C GLN A 140 -41.59 -23.18 -48.10
N SER A 141 -41.48 -24.18 -47.21
CA SER A 141 -42.25 -25.43 -47.31
C SER A 141 -43.76 -25.16 -47.19
N THR A 142 -44.16 -24.33 -46.22
CA THR A 142 -45.56 -23.92 -46.01
C THR A 142 -46.11 -23.19 -47.23
N HIS A 143 -45.33 -22.28 -47.82
CA HIS A 143 -45.74 -21.58 -49.04
C HIS A 143 -45.91 -22.54 -50.23
N SER A 144 -45.02 -23.53 -50.36
CA SER A 144 -45.10 -24.57 -51.39
C SER A 144 -46.33 -25.46 -51.20
N LEU A 145 -46.61 -25.88 -49.97
CA LEU A 145 -47.80 -26.66 -49.62
C LEU A 145 -49.08 -25.87 -49.90
N HIS A 146 -49.14 -24.59 -49.54
CA HIS A 146 -50.27 -23.73 -49.85
C HIS A 146 -50.51 -23.66 -51.37
N LYS A 147 -49.45 -23.50 -52.18
CA LYS A 147 -49.56 -23.48 -53.64
C LYS A 147 -50.09 -24.81 -54.21
N LEU A 148 -49.68 -25.94 -53.64
CA LEU A 148 -50.21 -27.26 -54.02
C LEU A 148 -51.70 -27.37 -53.65
N ASN A 149 -52.09 -26.91 -52.47
CA ASN A 149 -53.48 -26.93 -52.02
C ASN A 149 -54.40 -26.09 -52.93
N GLU A 150 -53.95 -24.89 -53.32
CA GLU A 150 -54.70 -24.05 -54.29
C GLU A 150 -54.81 -24.72 -55.67
N SER A 151 -53.73 -25.36 -56.13
CA SER A 151 -53.74 -26.11 -57.39
C SER A 151 -54.71 -27.30 -57.35
N LEU A 152 -54.76 -28.00 -56.22
CA LEU A 152 -55.69 -29.11 -55.99
C LEU A 152 -57.14 -28.62 -56.03
N LYS A 153 -57.44 -27.50 -55.35
CA LYS A 153 -58.78 -26.90 -55.35
C LYS A 153 -59.24 -26.51 -56.76
N GLN A 154 -58.37 -25.88 -57.54
CA GLN A 154 -58.66 -25.55 -58.95
C GLN A 154 -58.89 -26.80 -59.81
N ALA A 155 -58.17 -27.90 -59.56
CA ALA A 155 -58.38 -29.15 -60.28
C ALA A 155 -59.76 -29.76 -59.98
N TYR A 156 -60.21 -29.70 -58.72
CA TYR A 156 -61.56 -30.12 -58.33
C TYR A 156 -62.65 -29.26 -58.97
N ASP A 157 -62.51 -27.93 -58.96
CA ASP A 157 -63.51 -27.01 -59.54
C ASP A 157 -63.61 -27.19 -61.07
N LYS A 158 -62.50 -27.45 -61.76
CA LYS A 158 -62.47 -27.71 -63.22
C LYS A 158 -62.96 -29.09 -63.63
N SER A 159 -62.86 -30.09 -62.73
CA SER A 159 -63.34 -31.45 -62.98
C SER A 159 -64.85 -31.50 -63.20
N GLY A 160 -65.60 -30.47 -62.79
CA GLY A 160 -66.98 -30.31 -63.22
C GLY A 160 -67.86 -31.51 -62.86
N ILE A 161 -67.62 -32.16 -61.72
CA ILE A 161 -68.64 -32.98 -61.04
C ILE A 161 -69.68 -32.00 -60.44
N GLY A 162 -70.34 -31.27 -61.33
CA GLY A 162 -71.65 -30.71 -61.06
C GLY A 162 -72.57 -31.92 -60.98
N PHE A 163 -72.87 -32.35 -59.76
CA PHE A 163 -74.01 -33.23 -59.55
C PHE A 163 -75.25 -32.47 -60.03
N SER A 164 -75.67 -32.70 -61.27
CA SER A 164 -76.96 -32.26 -61.78
C SER A 164 -78.02 -33.01 -60.98
N SER A 165 -78.50 -32.37 -59.92
CA SER A 165 -79.71 -32.78 -59.22
C SER A 165 -80.89 -32.58 -60.15
N GLY A 166 -81.39 -33.71 -60.65
CA GLY A 166 -82.82 -34.03 -60.72
C GLY A 166 -83.65 -33.27 -61.74
N GLU A 167 -84.06 -33.98 -62.79
CA GLU A 167 -85.40 -33.85 -63.39
C GLU A 167 -85.83 -35.25 -63.84
N SER A 168 -86.43 -36.03 -62.94
CA SER A 168 -87.15 -37.26 -63.30
C SER A 168 -88.63 -36.91 -63.46
N SER A 169 -89.14 -37.01 -64.70
CA SER A 169 -90.56 -36.88 -65.06
C SER A 169 -91.43 -37.99 -64.50
#